data_AF-R9U4J8-F1
#
_entry.id   AF-R9U4J8-F1
#
_cell.length_a   1.000
_cell.length_b   1.000
_cell.length_c   1.000
_cell.angle_alpha   90.00
_cell.angle_beta   90.00
_cell.angle_gamma   90.00
#
_symmetry.space_group_name_H-M   'P 1'
#
loop_
_entity.id
_entity.type
_entity.pdbx_description
1 polymer ?
#
loop_
_entity_poly.entity_id
_entity_poly.type
_entity_poly.pdbx_seq_one_letter_code
_entity_poly.pdbx_strand_id
1 'polypeptide(L)'
;MDYYFKGDLPLMGKFLPLLEKEGLKAFKLIIFKLDSNIFGSQDALILEQYHLLSKEFNLNTLRVVNAGSSKGDAVYVYDLTCSTLYYHAKSNIELKRVLKIHTETSKKYVDSKLPYLNKFLLLSYPIPTALTSNLSVNELVDMMQKERRDAYSLGTRRSISVELEIKEGNTFVDYRGQKLNFDSLTSCIEYLRKLGLTIKRDTLTRYINNEKVFHNFLCKYSDKVLPDNFEEVGLIIDEYKKLKVDTDLALLKVNKKNKPILVKGENFDKEFESITDTIEYFNSLNIKLDRKALYLHLKAGKKYKDYSFAYK
;
A
#
# COMPACT_ATOMS: atom_id res chain seq x y z
N MET A 1 -38.23 5.57 13.09
CA MET A 1 -38.00 5.98 14.50
C MET A 1 -38.61 4.99 15.48
N ASP A 2 -39.67 4.26 15.10
CA ASP A 2 -40.39 3.29 15.95
C ASP A 2 -39.60 2.06 16.41
N TYR A 3 -38.37 1.88 15.95
CA TYR A 3 -37.47 0.81 16.43
C TYR A 3 -36.85 1.14 17.80
N TYR A 4 -36.56 2.42 18.08
CA TYR A 4 -35.88 2.83 19.31
C TYR A 4 -36.78 2.88 20.55
N PHE A 5 -38.11 2.88 20.38
CA PHE A 5 -39.08 3.07 21.46
C PHE A 5 -39.85 1.79 21.85
N LYS A 6 -39.43 0.61 21.38
CA LYS A 6 -40.10 -0.68 21.64
C LYS A 6 -39.70 -1.39 22.95
N GLY A 7 -39.46 -0.62 24.01
CA GLY A 7 -39.62 -1.10 25.39
C GLY A 7 -38.51 -1.96 26.02
N ASP A 8 -37.71 -2.71 25.28
CA ASP A 8 -36.72 -3.64 25.88
C ASP A 8 -35.27 -3.27 25.56
N LEU A 9 -34.89 -2.01 25.78
CA LEU A 9 -33.48 -1.64 25.79
C LEU A 9 -32.96 -1.75 27.23
N PRO A 10 -31.90 -2.54 27.51
CA PRO A 10 -31.27 -2.51 28.83
C PRO A 10 -30.85 -1.06 29.12
N LEU A 11 -31.03 -0.61 30.38
CA LEU A 11 -30.54 0.67 30.90
C LEU A 11 -29.00 0.71 30.82
N MET A 12 -28.47 0.83 29.62
CA MET A 12 -27.05 0.85 29.27
C MET A 12 -26.67 2.26 28.85
N GLY A 13 -25.54 2.74 29.37
CA GLY A 13 -25.07 4.12 29.18
C GLY A 13 -25.61 5.08 30.24
N LYS A 14 -25.15 6.34 30.22
CA LYS A 14 -25.48 7.35 31.24
C LYS A 14 -26.79 8.09 30.98
N PHE A 15 -27.23 8.16 29.72
CA PHE A 15 -28.33 9.04 29.33
C PHE A 15 -29.70 8.57 29.85
N LEU A 16 -30.08 7.32 29.61
CA LEU A 16 -31.40 6.81 30.05
C LEU A 16 -31.57 6.84 31.58
N PRO A 17 -30.58 6.41 32.40
CA PRO A 17 -30.67 6.54 33.86
C PRO A 17 -30.73 8.00 34.35
N LEU A 18 -30.01 8.94 33.70
CA LEU A 18 -30.09 10.37 34.04
C LEU A 18 -31.45 10.96 33.64
N LEU A 19 -31.99 10.56 32.50
CA LEU A 19 -33.31 10.99 32.03
C LEU A 19 -34.43 10.50 32.96
N GLU A 20 -34.34 9.26 33.42
CA GLU A 20 -35.29 8.68 34.38
C GLU A 20 -35.21 9.36 35.75
N LYS A 21 -33.99 9.70 36.21
CA LYS A 21 -33.75 10.34 37.51
C LYS A 21 -34.12 11.84 37.53
N GLU A 22 -33.73 12.60 36.52
CA GLU A 22 -33.82 14.07 36.52
C GLU A 22 -35.02 14.58 35.70
N GLY A 23 -35.62 13.72 34.88
CA GLY A 23 -36.77 14.03 34.04
C GLY A 23 -36.43 14.92 32.85
N LEU A 24 -37.34 14.99 31.87
CA LEU A 24 -37.12 15.71 30.61
C LEU A 24 -36.86 17.22 30.80
N LYS A 25 -37.35 17.82 31.89
CA LYS A 25 -37.15 19.24 32.21
C LYS A 25 -35.70 19.60 32.51
N ALA A 26 -34.87 18.63 32.90
CA ALA A 26 -33.45 18.84 33.16
C ALA A 26 -32.61 18.91 31.87
N PHE A 27 -33.18 18.53 30.72
CA PHE A 27 -32.46 18.46 29.44
C PHE A 27 -32.88 19.59 28.50
N LYS A 28 -31.90 20.18 27.82
CA LYS A 28 -32.14 21.15 26.74
C LYS A 28 -31.85 20.48 25.40
N LEU A 29 -32.89 20.31 24.57
CA LEU A 29 -32.72 19.87 23.19
C LEU A 29 -32.28 21.05 22.32
N ILE A 30 -31.21 20.87 21.56
CA ILE A 30 -30.74 21.83 20.56
C ILE A 30 -30.70 21.11 19.22
N ILE A 31 -31.37 21.68 18.21
CA ILE A 31 -31.45 21.11 16.86
C ILE A 31 -30.66 22.01 15.92
N PHE A 32 -29.70 21.44 15.20
CA PHE A 32 -28.95 22.12 14.15
C PHE A 32 -29.45 21.64 12.80
N LYS A 33 -30.03 22.54 12.01
CA LYS A 33 -30.41 22.25 10.63
C LYS A 33 -29.20 22.47 9.73
N LEU A 34 -28.74 21.42 9.07
CA LEU A 34 -27.68 21.50 8.06
C LEU A 34 -28.34 21.40 6.68
N ASP A 35 -28.41 22.52 5.96
CA ASP A 35 -28.93 22.56 4.61
C ASP A 35 -27.98 21.84 3.64
N SER A 36 -28.47 20.79 2.98
CA SER A 36 -27.69 19.93 2.08
C SER A 36 -27.08 20.63 0.88
N ASN A 37 -27.55 21.84 0.56
CA ASN A 37 -27.05 22.66 -0.54
C ASN A 37 -25.81 23.48 -0.15
N ILE A 38 -25.56 23.61 1.16
CA ILE A 38 -24.47 24.42 1.72
C ILE A 38 -23.46 23.53 2.44
N PHE A 39 -23.93 22.49 3.12
CA PHE A 39 -23.11 21.61 3.96
C PHE A 39 -23.00 20.20 3.37
N GLY A 40 -21.78 19.69 3.35
CA GLY A 40 -21.49 18.30 3.04
C GLY A 40 -21.77 17.38 4.24
N SER A 41 -21.83 16.08 3.98
CA SER A 41 -22.01 15.06 5.04
C SER A 41 -20.88 15.05 6.08
N GLN A 42 -19.70 15.56 5.72
CA GLN A 42 -18.56 15.67 6.62
C GLN A 42 -18.71 16.83 7.62
N ASP A 43 -19.46 17.88 7.26
CA ASP A 43 -19.64 19.06 8.12
C ASP A 43 -20.50 18.73 9.35
N ALA A 44 -21.44 17.80 9.21
CA ALA A 44 -22.21 17.26 10.34
C ALA A 44 -21.31 16.58 11.38
N LEU A 45 -20.30 15.83 10.93
CA LEU A 45 -19.33 15.16 11.79
C LEU A 45 -18.40 16.16 12.48
N ILE A 46 -18.03 17.25 11.80
CA ILE A 46 -17.21 18.33 12.37
C ILE A 46 -18.00 19.10 13.44
N LEU A 47 -19.28 19.38 13.19
CA LEU A 47 -20.16 20.03 14.16
C LEU A 47 -20.37 19.15 15.41
N GLU A 48 -20.60 17.85 15.22
CA GLU A 48 -20.68 16.87 16.31
C GLU A 48 -19.38 16.90 17.14
N GLN A 49 -18.22 16.90 16.49
CA GLN A 49 -16.92 16.98 17.17
C GLN A 49 -16.70 18.29 17.92
N TYR A 50 -17.09 19.43 17.34
CA TYR A 50 -16.98 20.73 17.99
C TYR A 50 -17.73 20.73 19.33
N HIS A 51 -18.94 20.18 19.37
CA HIS A 51 -19.73 20.08 20.60
C HIS A 51 -19.23 19.00 21.55
N LEU A 52 -18.69 17.89 21.05
CA LEU A 52 -18.03 16.85 21.87
C LEU A 52 -16.77 17.35 22.57
N LEU A 53 -16.06 18.31 21.98
CA LEU A 53 -14.82 18.89 22.52
C LEU A 53 -15.05 20.14 23.38
N SER A 54 -16.25 20.73 23.32
CA SER A 54 -16.59 21.86 24.17
C SER A 54 -16.74 21.42 25.62
N LYS A 55 -16.04 22.13 26.52
CA LYS A 55 -16.06 21.88 27.97
C LYS A 55 -17.43 22.13 28.61
N GLU A 56 -18.35 22.77 27.89
CA GLU A 56 -19.72 23.01 28.32
C GLU A 56 -20.58 21.73 28.26
N PHE A 57 -20.14 20.70 27.53
CA PHE A 57 -20.86 19.44 27.37
C PHE A 57 -20.12 18.29 28.06
N ASN A 58 -20.83 17.50 28.87
CA ASN A 58 -20.30 16.31 29.54
C ASN A 58 -20.46 15.06 28.65
N LEU A 59 -19.88 15.10 27.45
CA LEU A 59 -19.97 14.02 26.47
C LEU A 59 -18.67 13.21 26.40
N ASN A 60 -18.81 11.91 26.12
CA ASN A 60 -17.71 10.95 26.19
C ASN A 60 -16.71 11.18 25.05
N THR A 61 -15.52 11.70 25.35
CA THR A 61 -14.48 12.10 24.37
C THR A 61 -13.74 10.93 23.71
N LEU A 62 -14.12 9.68 23.99
CA LEU A 62 -13.45 8.46 23.51
C LEU A 62 -13.61 8.19 21.99
N ARG A 63 -14.52 8.90 21.30
CA ARG A 63 -14.74 8.77 19.85
C ARG A 63 -14.52 10.10 19.12
N VAL A 64 -13.33 10.68 19.25
CA VAL A 64 -12.90 11.69 18.28
C VAL A 64 -12.59 10.98 16.96
N VAL A 65 -13.45 11.16 15.96
CA VAL A 65 -13.23 10.59 14.63
C VAL A 65 -12.16 11.43 13.93
N ASN A 66 -10.96 10.88 13.76
CA ASN A 66 -9.96 11.51 12.90
C ASN A 66 -10.47 11.50 11.45
N ALA A 67 -11.10 12.59 11.02
CA ALA A 67 -11.38 12.88 9.61
C ALA A 67 -10.07 13.32 8.94
N GLY A 68 -9.06 12.43 8.94
CA GLY A 68 -7.89 12.62 8.09
C GLY A 68 -8.36 12.69 6.65
N SER A 69 -7.89 13.65 5.87
CA SER A 69 -8.10 13.63 4.41
C SER A 69 -7.64 12.25 3.94
N SER A 70 -8.56 11.42 3.45
CA SER A 70 -8.24 10.12 2.87
C SER A 70 -7.57 10.35 1.52
N LYS A 71 -6.40 10.97 1.53
CA LYS A 71 -5.43 10.89 0.43
C LYS A 71 -4.85 9.48 0.52
N GLY A 72 -5.68 8.49 0.20
CA GLY A 72 -5.19 7.12 0.07
C GLY A 72 -4.25 7.06 -1.11
N ASP A 73 -3.35 6.08 -1.11
CA ASP A 73 -2.42 5.89 -2.22
C ASP A 73 -3.22 5.65 -3.51
N ALA A 74 -2.97 6.48 -4.52
CA ALA A 74 -3.60 6.35 -5.83
C ALA A 74 -3.10 5.07 -6.51
N VAL A 75 -3.99 4.40 -7.22
CA VAL A 75 -3.68 3.15 -7.94
C VAL A 75 -4.18 3.26 -9.37
N TYR A 76 -3.32 2.89 -10.30
CA TYR A 76 -3.56 2.91 -11.73
C TYR A 76 -3.59 1.47 -12.24
N VAL A 77 -4.61 1.15 -13.04
CA VAL A 77 -4.83 -0.18 -13.61
C VAL A 77 -4.53 -0.12 -15.10
N TYR A 78 -3.49 -0.82 -15.53
CA TYR A 78 -3.04 -0.85 -16.92
C TYR A 78 -3.25 -2.23 -17.55
N ASP A 79 -3.17 -2.27 -18.88
CA ASP A 79 -2.81 -3.48 -19.62
C ASP A 79 -1.36 -3.91 -19.30
N LEU A 80 -1.00 -5.12 -19.72
CA LEU A 80 0.35 -5.64 -19.48
C LEU A 80 1.43 -4.80 -20.18
N THR A 81 1.13 -4.25 -21.36
CA THR A 81 2.05 -3.41 -22.14
C THR A 81 2.12 -1.96 -21.65
N CYS A 82 1.39 -1.59 -20.59
CA CYS A 82 1.30 -0.23 -20.08
C CYS A 82 0.86 0.83 -21.12
N SER A 83 0.28 0.39 -22.24
CA SER A 83 -0.16 1.24 -23.34
C SER A 83 -1.56 1.79 -23.11
N THR A 84 -2.37 1.08 -22.32
CA THR A 84 -3.77 1.42 -22.06
C THR A 84 -4.02 1.51 -20.56
N LEU A 85 -4.48 2.68 -20.10
CA LEU A 85 -4.99 2.88 -18.75
C LEU A 85 -6.48 2.52 -18.69
N TYR A 86 -6.82 1.45 -17.98
CA TYR A 86 -8.21 1.02 -17.79
C TYR A 86 -8.93 1.82 -16.71
N TYR A 87 -8.25 2.11 -15.59
CA TYR A 87 -8.88 2.82 -14.49
C TYR A 87 -7.86 3.52 -13.58
N HIS A 88 -8.26 4.70 -13.08
CA HIS A 88 -7.52 5.45 -12.08
C HIS A 88 -8.35 5.57 -10.80
N ALA A 89 -7.86 4.98 -9.71
CA ALA A 89 -8.42 5.12 -8.38
C ALA A 89 -7.63 6.18 -7.59
N LYS A 90 -8.33 7.12 -6.96
CA LYS A 90 -7.72 8.11 -6.07
C LYS A 90 -7.28 7.50 -4.73
N SER A 91 -7.73 6.29 -4.43
CA SER A 91 -7.32 5.55 -3.23
C SER A 91 -7.53 4.04 -3.38
N ASN A 92 -6.77 3.26 -2.61
CA ASN A 92 -7.01 1.82 -2.39
C ASN A 92 -8.46 1.49 -1.96
N ILE A 93 -9.12 2.40 -1.23
CA ILE A 93 -10.51 2.21 -0.78
C ILE A 93 -11.48 2.35 -1.96
N GLU A 94 -11.25 3.33 -2.84
CA GLU A 94 -12.02 3.50 -4.07
C GLU A 94 -11.87 2.27 -4.97
N LEU A 95 -10.64 1.79 -5.16
CA LEU A 95 -10.36 0.58 -5.93
C LEU A 95 -11.13 -0.63 -5.39
N LYS A 96 -11.21 -0.78 -4.05
CA LYS A 96 -12.02 -1.84 -3.40
C LYS A 96 -13.51 -1.67 -3.65
N ARG A 97 -14.05 -0.45 -3.60
CA ARG A 97 -15.48 -0.20 -3.79
C ARG A 97 -15.91 -0.43 -5.24
N VAL A 98 -15.10 0.07 -6.18
CA VAL A 98 -15.39 0.10 -7.60
C VAL A 98 -15.01 -1.23 -8.27
N LEU A 99 -13.72 -1.61 -8.24
CA LEU A 99 -13.22 -2.80 -8.93
C LEU A 99 -13.29 -4.09 -8.10
N LYS A 100 -13.74 -4.00 -6.83
CA LYS A 100 -13.82 -5.13 -5.89
C LYS A 100 -12.46 -5.78 -5.59
N ILE A 101 -11.37 -5.02 -5.66
CA ILE A 101 -10.02 -5.48 -5.32
C ILE A 101 -9.75 -5.14 -3.85
N HIS A 102 -9.47 -6.14 -3.01
CA HIS A 102 -9.15 -5.88 -1.61
C HIS A 102 -7.88 -5.03 -1.47
N THR A 103 -7.81 -4.19 -0.44
CA THR A 103 -6.68 -3.26 -0.24
C THR A 103 -5.36 -3.99 -0.07
N GLU A 104 -5.35 -5.10 0.67
CA GLU A 104 -4.16 -5.96 0.83
C GLU A 104 -3.73 -6.62 -0.47
N THR A 105 -4.70 -7.06 -1.28
CA THR A 105 -4.44 -7.64 -2.59
C THR A 105 -3.84 -6.59 -3.51
N SER A 106 -4.46 -5.41 -3.58
CA SER A 106 -3.93 -4.29 -4.38
C SER A 106 -2.50 -3.97 -3.96
N LYS A 107 -2.25 -3.80 -2.66
CA LYS A 107 -0.90 -3.55 -2.13
C LYS A 107 0.09 -4.64 -2.52
N LYS A 108 -0.26 -5.92 -2.36
CA LYS A 108 0.59 -7.05 -2.77
C LYS A 108 1.01 -6.94 -4.23
N TYR A 109 0.07 -6.72 -5.14
CA TYR A 109 0.35 -6.70 -6.58
C TYR A 109 1.05 -5.41 -7.04
N VAL A 110 0.78 -4.28 -6.38
CA VAL A 110 1.54 -3.03 -6.57
C VAL A 110 2.99 -3.21 -6.12
N ASP A 111 3.21 -3.77 -4.93
CA ASP A 111 4.54 -3.96 -4.34
C ASP A 111 5.33 -5.04 -5.11
N SER A 112 4.68 -6.16 -5.45
CA SER A 112 5.32 -7.27 -6.16
C SER A 112 5.49 -7.01 -7.65
N LYS A 113 4.79 -6.00 -8.19
CA LYS A 113 4.75 -5.68 -9.64
C LYS A 113 4.39 -6.88 -10.51
N LEU A 114 3.62 -7.80 -9.94
CA LEU A 114 3.15 -8.98 -10.66
C LEU A 114 1.83 -8.65 -11.33
N PRO A 115 1.50 -9.31 -12.45
CA PRO A 115 0.22 -9.12 -13.10
C PRO A 115 -0.91 -9.61 -12.18
N TYR A 116 -1.86 -8.73 -11.91
CA TYR A 116 -3.12 -9.12 -11.30
C TYR A 116 -3.98 -9.85 -12.34
N LEU A 117 -4.46 -11.04 -11.98
CA LEU A 117 -5.24 -11.92 -12.86
C LEU A 117 -4.56 -12.22 -14.21
N ASN A 118 -3.22 -12.17 -14.27
CA ASN A 118 -2.43 -12.39 -15.50
C ASN A 118 -2.77 -11.47 -16.68
N LYS A 119 -3.50 -10.37 -16.45
CA LYS A 119 -3.94 -9.44 -17.51
C LYS A 119 -3.79 -7.97 -17.16
N PHE A 120 -3.74 -7.64 -15.87
CA PHE A 120 -3.75 -6.25 -15.41
C PHE A 120 -2.49 -5.94 -14.62
N LEU A 121 -1.89 -4.78 -14.88
CA LEU A 121 -0.79 -4.27 -14.07
C LEU A 121 -1.32 -3.18 -13.12
N LEU A 122 -0.97 -3.30 -11.83
CA LEU A 122 -1.35 -2.33 -10.80
C LEU A 122 -0.13 -1.49 -10.44
N LEU A 123 -0.20 -0.18 -10.65
CA LEU A 123 0.90 0.75 -10.38
C LEU A 123 0.45 1.87 -9.43
N SER A 124 1.38 2.40 -8.66
CA SER A 124 1.14 3.54 -7.76
C SER A 124 1.38 4.90 -8.42
N TYR A 125 1.70 4.92 -9.72
CA TYR A 125 2.07 6.11 -10.47
C TYR A 125 1.50 6.07 -11.89
N PRO A 126 1.23 7.24 -12.50
CA PRO A 126 0.77 7.31 -13.87
C PRO A 126 1.90 7.12 -14.87
N ILE A 127 1.58 6.52 -16.03
CA ILE A 127 2.42 6.43 -17.23
C ILE A 127 1.88 7.44 -18.27
N PRO A 128 2.64 8.49 -18.63
CA PRO A 128 2.21 9.55 -19.54
C PRO A 128 1.90 9.10 -20.96
N THR A 129 2.55 8.04 -21.43
CA THR A 129 2.38 7.50 -22.79
C THR A 129 1.14 6.62 -22.92
N ALA A 130 0.50 6.26 -21.81
CA ALA A 130 -0.67 5.40 -21.81
C ALA A 130 -1.92 6.14 -22.27
N LEU A 131 -2.64 5.57 -23.22
CA LEU A 131 -3.93 6.05 -23.66
C LEU A 131 -5.01 5.64 -22.66
N THR A 132 -5.93 6.55 -22.34
CA THR A 132 -7.06 6.21 -21.48
C THR A 132 -8.04 5.33 -22.26
N SER A 133 -8.44 4.21 -21.66
CA SER A 133 -9.40 3.31 -22.25
C SER A 133 -10.78 3.98 -22.36
N ASN A 134 -11.50 3.69 -23.45
CA ASN A 134 -12.91 4.06 -23.60
C ASN A 134 -13.86 3.08 -22.90
N LEU A 135 -13.31 2.05 -22.25
CA LEU A 135 -14.07 1.01 -21.58
C LEU A 135 -14.76 1.57 -20.34
N SER A 136 -16.05 1.25 -20.16
CA SER A 136 -16.78 1.67 -18.97
C SER A 136 -16.29 0.90 -17.74
N VAL A 137 -16.45 1.52 -16.57
CA VAL A 137 -16.08 0.91 -15.29
C VAL A 137 -16.80 -0.43 -15.07
N ASN A 138 -18.06 -0.54 -15.50
CA ASN A 138 -18.84 -1.77 -15.36
C ASN A 138 -18.28 -2.90 -16.25
N GLU A 139 -17.94 -2.61 -17.50
CA GLU A 139 -17.30 -3.58 -18.39
C GLU A 139 -15.95 -4.07 -17.83
N LEU A 140 -15.18 -3.18 -17.19
CA LEU A 140 -13.91 -3.55 -16.55
C LEU A 140 -14.15 -4.51 -15.37
N VAL A 141 -15.17 -4.22 -14.57
CA VAL A 141 -15.56 -5.08 -13.45
C VAL A 141 -15.99 -6.46 -13.95
N ASP A 142 -16.79 -6.52 -15.02
CA ASP A 142 -17.27 -7.78 -15.59
C ASP A 142 -16.13 -8.61 -16.18
N MET A 143 -15.20 -7.95 -16.88
CA MET A 143 -13.97 -8.57 -17.38
C MET A 143 -13.14 -9.15 -16.22
N MET A 144 -12.86 -8.36 -15.18
CA MET A 144 -12.12 -8.84 -14.01
C MET A 144 -12.85 -9.96 -13.27
N GLN A 145 -14.18 -9.92 -13.19
CA GLN A 145 -14.95 -11.00 -12.58
C GLN A 145 -14.87 -12.30 -13.38
N LYS A 146 -14.91 -12.22 -14.71
CA LYS A 146 -14.69 -13.38 -15.58
C LYS A 146 -13.31 -13.98 -15.33
N GLU A 147 -12.25 -13.17 -15.34
CA GLU A 147 -10.89 -13.64 -15.05
C GLU A 147 -10.74 -14.22 -13.64
N ARG A 148 -11.43 -13.67 -12.63
CA ARG A 148 -11.46 -14.27 -11.28
C ARG A 148 -12.12 -15.63 -11.27
N ARG A 149 -13.23 -15.79 -12.00
CA ARG A 149 -13.92 -17.09 -12.15
C ARG A 149 -13.04 -18.08 -12.89
N ASP A 150 -12.36 -17.66 -13.94
CA ASP A 150 -11.45 -18.48 -14.72
C ASP A 150 -10.22 -18.88 -13.89
N ALA A 151 -9.64 -17.95 -13.13
CA ALA A 151 -8.56 -18.25 -12.19
C ALA A 151 -8.99 -19.20 -11.05
N TYR A 152 -10.25 -19.11 -10.62
CA TYR A 152 -10.82 -20.00 -9.60
C TYR A 152 -11.14 -21.39 -10.16
N SER A 153 -11.74 -21.47 -11.35
CA SER A 153 -12.10 -22.72 -12.03
C SER A 153 -10.87 -23.49 -12.53
N LEU A 154 -9.84 -22.78 -12.98
CA LEU A 154 -8.51 -23.33 -13.28
C LEU A 154 -7.72 -23.71 -12.01
N GLY A 155 -8.24 -23.36 -10.83
CA GLY A 155 -7.66 -23.67 -9.53
C GLY A 155 -6.44 -22.80 -9.21
N THR A 156 -6.35 -22.34 -7.96
CA THR A 156 -5.15 -21.70 -7.36
C THR A 156 -3.94 -22.66 -7.26
N ARG A 157 -4.03 -23.81 -7.92
CA ARG A 157 -3.04 -24.88 -8.04
C ARG A 157 -2.94 -25.28 -9.50
N ARG A 158 -2.44 -24.40 -10.38
CA ARG A 158 -1.63 -24.92 -11.48
C ARG A 158 -0.48 -25.64 -10.78
N SER A 159 -0.55 -26.96 -10.72
CA SER A 159 0.61 -27.73 -10.35
C SER A 159 1.70 -27.32 -11.32
N ILE A 160 2.78 -26.74 -10.79
CA ILE A 160 3.91 -26.37 -11.61
C ILE A 160 4.46 -27.68 -12.13
N SER A 161 4.49 -27.81 -13.46
CA SER A 161 5.06 -28.98 -14.10
C SER A 161 6.54 -29.09 -13.72
N VAL A 162 6.98 -30.32 -13.54
CA VAL A 162 8.34 -30.64 -13.09
C VAL A 162 8.98 -31.45 -14.20
N GLU A 163 10.10 -30.94 -14.69
CA GLU A 163 11.00 -31.67 -15.58
C GLU A 163 12.03 -32.42 -14.71
N LEU A 164 12.22 -33.69 -15.00
CA LEU A 164 13.17 -34.56 -14.31
C LEU A 164 14.16 -35.07 -15.35
N GLU A 165 15.40 -34.60 -15.22
CA GLU A 165 16.52 -34.97 -16.08
C GLU A 165 17.30 -36.12 -15.44
N ILE A 166 17.48 -37.21 -16.20
CA ILE A 166 18.25 -38.39 -15.75
C ILE A 166 19.72 -38.18 -16.10
N LYS A 167 20.56 -38.00 -15.08
CA LYS A 167 22.02 -37.83 -15.22
C LYS A 167 22.72 -39.17 -15.42
N GLU A 168 23.89 -39.09 -16.03
CA GLU A 168 24.76 -40.23 -16.29
C GLU A 168 25.14 -40.99 -15.00
N GLY A 169 25.13 -42.32 -15.05
CA GLY A 169 25.39 -43.17 -13.88
C GLY A 169 24.16 -43.40 -12.98
N ASN A 170 22.95 -43.13 -13.46
CA ASN A 170 21.73 -43.51 -12.74
C ASN A 170 21.58 -45.05 -12.73
N THR A 171 21.39 -45.63 -11.54
CA THR A 171 21.24 -47.08 -11.34
C THR A 171 19.78 -47.54 -11.30
N PHE A 172 18.83 -46.61 -11.33
CA PHE A 172 17.39 -46.87 -11.22
C PHE A 172 16.69 -46.87 -12.58
N VAL A 173 17.32 -46.31 -13.60
CA VAL A 173 16.75 -46.18 -14.95
C VAL A 173 17.86 -46.28 -16.00
N ASP A 174 17.66 -47.09 -17.04
CA ASP A 174 18.67 -47.33 -18.10
C ASP A 174 18.83 -46.18 -19.11
N TYR A 175 17.92 -45.20 -19.09
CA TYR A 175 17.86 -44.15 -20.10
C TYR A 175 18.69 -42.91 -19.70
N ARG A 176 19.98 -42.87 -20.06
CA ARG A 176 20.84 -41.69 -19.88
C ARG A 176 20.36 -40.51 -20.74
N GLY A 177 20.16 -39.34 -20.11
CA GLY A 177 19.87 -38.08 -20.82
C GLY A 177 18.41 -37.86 -21.23
N GLN A 178 17.48 -38.76 -20.87
CA GLN A 178 16.06 -38.51 -21.06
C GLN A 178 15.53 -37.51 -20.03
N LYS A 179 14.65 -36.62 -20.52
CA LYS A 179 13.89 -35.66 -19.73
C LYS A 179 12.46 -36.18 -19.60
N LEU A 180 12.01 -36.39 -18.37
CA LEU A 180 10.65 -36.79 -18.05
C LEU A 180 9.88 -35.56 -17.57
N ASN A 181 8.74 -35.28 -18.20
CA ASN A 181 7.87 -34.17 -17.83
C ASN A 181 6.70 -34.68 -17.01
N PHE A 182 6.46 -34.03 -15.87
CA PHE A 182 5.36 -34.32 -14.97
C PHE A 182 4.46 -33.10 -14.84
N ASP A 183 3.15 -33.30 -14.83
CA ASP A 183 2.18 -32.22 -14.65
C ASP A 183 2.23 -31.60 -13.25
N SER A 184 2.87 -32.28 -12.29
CA SER A 184 3.00 -31.79 -10.92
C SER A 184 4.21 -32.34 -10.16
N LEU A 185 4.63 -31.60 -9.14
CA LEU A 185 5.58 -32.08 -8.13
C LEU A 185 5.10 -33.36 -7.43
N THR A 186 3.78 -33.53 -7.24
CA THR A 186 3.22 -34.72 -6.61
C THR A 186 3.41 -35.95 -7.51
N SER A 187 3.12 -35.80 -8.80
CA SER A 187 3.28 -36.84 -9.82
C SER A 187 4.75 -37.27 -9.95
N CYS A 188 5.68 -36.31 -9.88
CA CYS A 188 7.12 -36.57 -9.85
C CYS A 188 7.53 -37.37 -8.59
N ILE A 189 7.03 -37.01 -7.41
CA ILE A 189 7.30 -37.74 -6.16
C ILE A 189 6.73 -39.16 -6.19
N GLU A 190 5.55 -39.35 -6.77
CA GLU A 190 4.96 -40.69 -6.94
C GLU A 190 5.79 -41.56 -7.89
N TYR A 191 6.29 -40.98 -8.98
CA TYR A 191 7.21 -41.67 -9.87
C TYR A 191 8.49 -42.10 -9.15
N LEU A 192 9.15 -41.18 -8.43
CA LEU A 192 10.33 -41.51 -7.61
C LEU A 192 10.02 -42.60 -6.58
N ARG A 193 8.84 -42.55 -5.95
CA ARG A 193 8.38 -43.57 -5.00
C ARG A 193 8.22 -44.94 -5.64
N LYS A 194 7.69 -45.01 -6.87
CA LYS A 194 7.57 -46.27 -7.63
C LYS A 194 8.94 -46.88 -7.95
N LEU A 195 9.98 -46.06 -8.08
CA LEU A 195 11.37 -46.50 -8.24
C LEU A 195 12.06 -46.89 -6.91
N GLY A 196 11.34 -46.84 -5.78
CA GLY A 196 11.88 -47.14 -4.45
C GLY A 196 12.56 -45.94 -3.76
N LEU A 197 12.55 -44.76 -4.38
CA LEU A 197 13.11 -43.53 -3.82
C LEU A 197 12.05 -42.74 -3.07
N THR A 198 12.22 -42.58 -1.75
CA THR A 198 11.30 -41.80 -0.93
C THR A 198 11.88 -40.42 -0.63
N ILE A 199 11.17 -39.37 -1.05
CA ILE A 199 11.54 -37.98 -0.77
C ILE A 199 10.32 -37.19 -0.29
N LYS A 200 10.51 -36.34 0.72
CA LYS A 200 9.47 -35.40 1.19
C LYS A 200 9.31 -34.26 0.19
N ARG A 201 8.08 -33.76 0.05
CA ARG A 201 7.74 -32.66 -0.87
C ARG A 201 8.63 -31.43 -0.67
N ASP A 202 8.76 -30.97 0.57
CA ASP A 202 9.56 -29.78 0.90
C ASP A 202 11.05 -29.97 0.59
N THR A 203 11.56 -31.20 0.76
CA THR A 203 12.94 -31.55 0.43
C THR A 203 13.16 -31.50 -1.07
N LEU A 204 12.25 -32.06 -1.87
CA LEU A 204 12.36 -32.00 -3.33
C LEU A 204 12.27 -30.56 -3.84
N THR A 205 11.39 -29.74 -3.26
CA THR A 205 11.32 -28.29 -3.57
C THR A 205 12.63 -27.58 -3.27
N ARG A 206 13.29 -27.88 -2.12
CA ARG A 206 14.62 -27.32 -1.82
C ARG A 206 15.69 -27.78 -2.80
N TYR A 207 15.58 -29.00 -3.32
CA TYR A 207 16.56 -29.53 -4.26
C TYR A 207 16.38 -28.89 -5.64
N ILE A 208 15.14 -28.68 -6.09
CA ILE A 208 14.84 -27.93 -7.31
C ILE A 208 15.38 -26.50 -7.21
N ASN A 209 15.10 -25.80 -6.10
CA ASN A 209 15.54 -24.41 -5.93
C ASN A 209 17.07 -24.25 -5.85
N ASN A 210 17.78 -25.25 -5.34
CA ASN A 210 19.23 -25.23 -5.19
C ASN A 210 19.96 -25.98 -6.33
N GLU A 211 19.23 -26.40 -7.37
CA GLU A 211 19.74 -27.22 -8.48
C GLU A 211 20.52 -28.46 -8.02
N LYS A 212 20.12 -29.05 -6.89
CA LYS A 212 20.78 -30.22 -6.32
C LYS A 212 20.33 -31.50 -7.01
N VAL A 213 21.30 -32.34 -7.34
CA VAL A 213 21.06 -33.67 -7.90
C VAL A 213 20.65 -34.64 -6.77
N PHE A 214 19.60 -35.41 -7.01
CA PHE A 214 19.09 -36.46 -6.11
C PHE A 214 19.23 -37.82 -6.78
N HIS A 215 20.15 -38.68 -6.33
CA HIS A 215 20.40 -40.01 -6.93
C HIS A 215 20.52 -39.98 -8.47
N ASN A 216 21.30 -39.04 -9.01
CA ASN A 216 21.45 -38.82 -10.45
C ASN A 216 20.14 -38.45 -11.18
N PHE A 217 19.17 -37.89 -10.45
CA PHE A 217 18.03 -37.16 -10.99
C PHE A 217 18.17 -35.67 -10.70
N LEU A 218 18.08 -34.83 -11.72
CA LEU A 218 18.02 -33.38 -11.56
C LEU A 218 16.59 -32.93 -11.86
N CYS A 219 15.88 -32.46 -10.84
CA CYS A 219 14.52 -31.95 -10.98
C CYS A 219 14.55 -30.43 -11.18
N LYS A 220 13.81 -29.94 -12.15
CA LYS A 220 13.59 -28.52 -12.43
C LYS A 220 12.09 -28.26 -12.53
N TYR A 221 11.63 -27.10 -12.07
CA TYR A 221 10.32 -26.65 -12.51
C TYR A 221 10.44 -26.33 -14.00
N SER A 222 9.56 -26.90 -14.83
CA SER A 222 9.44 -26.39 -16.20
C SER A 222 9.08 -24.92 -16.09
N ASP A 223 9.69 -24.07 -16.92
CA ASP A 223 9.58 -22.62 -16.80
C ASP A 223 8.17 -22.19 -16.44
N LYS A 224 8.08 -21.35 -15.41
CA LYS A 224 6.83 -20.75 -14.98
C LYS A 224 6.15 -20.27 -16.25
N VAL A 225 4.91 -20.72 -16.48
CA VAL A 225 4.00 -20.07 -17.42
C VAL A 225 3.68 -18.69 -16.82
N LEU A 226 4.68 -17.81 -16.83
CA LEU A 226 4.51 -16.39 -16.85
C LEU A 226 3.71 -16.10 -18.13
N PRO A 227 2.75 -15.17 -18.09
CA PRO A 227 2.04 -14.79 -19.30
C PRO A 227 3.06 -14.46 -20.39
N ASP A 228 2.78 -14.88 -21.62
CA ASP A 228 3.55 -14.46 -22.80
C ASP A 228 3.75 -12.93 -22.71
N ASN A 229 4.99 -12.47 -22.90
CA ASN A 229 5.45 -11.07 -22.81
C ASN A 229 5.86 -10.54 -21.42
N PHE A 230 5.94 -11.36 -20.36
CA PHE A 230 6.37 -10.84 -19.03
C PHE A 230 7.81 -10.28 -18.99
N GLU A 231 8.72 -10.78 -19.83
CA GLU A 231 10.07 -10.20 -19.97
C GLU A 231 10.01 -8.77 -20.53
N GLU A 232 9.12 -8.49 -21.48
CA GLU A 232 8.89 -7.14 -22.01
C GLU A 232 8.29 -6.21 -20.96
N VAL A 233 7.39 -6.71 -20.11
CA VAL A 233 6.86 -5.95 -18.96
C VAL A 233 7.96 -5.60 -17.96
N GLY A 234 8.89 -6.52 -17.71
CA GLY A 234 10.09 -6.26 -16.90
C GLY A 234 10.94 -5.13 -17.47
N LEU A 235 11.16 -5.13 -18.79
CA LEU A 235 11.90 -4.08 -19.50
C LEU A 235 11.19 -2.72 -19.44
N ILE A 236 9.86 -2.67 -19.62
CA ILE A 236 9.05 -1.44 -19.49
C ILE A 236 9.15 -0.89 -18.06
N ILE A 237 9.05 -1.75 -17.05
CA ILE A 237 9.17 -1.35 -15.64
C ILE A 237 10.58 -0.81 -15.34
N ASP A 238 11.63 -1.41 -15.90
CA ASP A 238 13.01 -1.00 -15.67
C ASP A 238 13.40 0.27 -16.44
N GLU A 239 12.89 0.46 -17.66
CA GLU A 239 13.00 1.71 -18.41
C GLU A 239 12.29 2.85 -17.67
N TYR A 240 11.11 2.59 -17.11
CA TYR A 240 10.40 3.58 -16.32
C TYR A 240 11.04 3.85 -14.95
N LYS A 241 11.75 2.88 -14.34
CA LYS A 241 12.58 3.16 -13.15
C LYS A 241 13.68 4.16 -13.47
N LYS A 242 14.33 4.08 -14.64
CA LYS A 242 15.32 5.06 -15.07
C LYS A 242 14.70 6.44 -15.19
N LEU A 243 13.57 6.53 -15.90
CA LEU A 243 12.80 7.79 -16.03
C LEU A 243 12.31 8.33 -14.69
N LYS A 244 11.85 7.48 -13.77
CA LYS A 244 11.39 7.88 -12.43
C LYS A 244 12.55 8.32 -11.54
N VAL A 245 13.71 7.68 -11.60
CA VAL A 245 14.92 8.14 -10.90
C VAL A 245 15.29 9.53 -11.41
N ASP A 246 15.26 9.76 -12.73
CA ASP A 246 15.51 11.08 -13.32
C ASP A 246 14.45 12.12 -12.93
N THR A 247 13.17 11.71 -12.84
CA THR A 247 12.05 12.58 -12.45
C THR A 247 12.04 12.86 -10.94
N ASP A 248 12.43 11.89 -10.10
CA ASP A 248 12.59 12.04 -8.64
C ASP A 248 13.85 12.88 -8.33
N LEU A 249 14.90 12.80 -9.15
CA LEU A 249 16.04 13.74 -9.16
C LEU A 249 15.60 15.15 -9.58
N ALA A 250 14.67 15.28 -10.54
CA ALA A 250 14.09 16.57 -10.93
C ALA A 250 13.06 17.12 -9.91
N LEU A 251 12.36 16.24 -9.18
CA LEU A 251 11.39 16.54 -8.11
C LEU A 251 12.06 16.74 -6.74
N LEU A 252 13.38 16.55 -6.63
CA LEU A 252 14.17 16.97 -5.47
C LEU A 252 14.24 18.51 -5.29
N LYS A 253 13.32 19.27 -5.89
CA LYS A 253 12.96 20.59 -5.37
C LYS A 253 11.85 20.46 -4.32
N VAL A 254 12.29 20.71 -3.08
CA VAL A 254 11.51 20.94 -1.85
C VAL A 254 11.12 19.68 -1.08
N ASN A 255 12.16 19.00 -0.59
CA ASN A 255 12.04 18.17 0.60
C ASN A 255 11.63 19.08 1.78
N LYS A 256 10.34 19.13 2.14
CA LYS A 256 9.76 20.03 3.17
C LYS A 256 10.36 19.92 4.58
N LYS A 257 11.33 19.03 4.81
CA LYS A 257 12.11 18.91 6.06
C LYS A 257 13.38 19.76 6.09
N ASN A 258 13.88 20.18 4.93
CA ASN A 258 15.08 21.02 4.79
C ASN A 258 14.65 22.36 4.17
N LYS A 259 13.95 23.17 4.96
CA LYS A 259 13.74 24.56 4.57
C LYS A 259 15.03 25.32 4.84
N PRO A 260 15.53 26.10 3.89
CA PRO A 260 16.71 26.92 4.12
C PRO A 260 16.46 27.90 5.26
N ILE A 261 17.46 28.06 6.11
CA ILE A 261 17.42 28.93 7.28
C ILE A 261 18.32 30.11 7.00
N LEU A 262 17.74 31.30 7.12
CA LEU A 262 18.49 32.55 7.07
C LEU A 262 18.92 32.92 8.50
N VAL A 263 20.22 33.09 8.69
CA VAL A 263 20.81 33.50 9.97
C VAL A 263 21.39 34.90 9.84
N LYS A 264 20.85 35.84 10.62
CA LYS A 264 21.29 37.24 10.65
C LYS A 264 21.88 37.63 11.99
N GLY A 265 23.13 38.05 12.01
CA GLY A 265 23.84 38.68 13.11
C GLY A 265 24.31 40.10 12.74
N GLU A 266 25.07 40.73 13.64
CA GLU A 266 25.44 42.15 13.54
C GLU A 266 26.23 42.51 12.26
N ASN A 267 27.04 41.60 11.74
CA ASN A 267 27.75 41.70 10.44
C ASN A 267 27.77 40.36 9.69
N PHE A 268 26.74 39.54 9.88
CA PHE A 268 26.70 38.18 9.34
C PHE A 268 25.32 37.90 8.79
N ASP A 269 25.23 37.62 7.49
CA ASP A 269 24.01 37.12 6.86
C ASP A 269 24.40 35.88 6.05
N LYS A 270 23.94 34.71 6.49
CA LYS A 270 24.24 33.45 5.81
C LYS A 270 23.02 32.56 5.78
N GLU A 271 22.84 31.95 4.62
CA GLU A 271 21.80 30.97 4.37
C GLU A 271 22.37 29.56 4.51
N PHE A 272 21.62 28.70 5.19
CA PHE A 272 21.96 27.29 5.38
C PHE A 272 20.87 26.44 4.75
N GLU A 273 21.26 25.37 4.05
CA GLU A 273 20.31 24.50 3.34
C GLU A 273 19.45 23.66 4.31
N SER A 274 19.95 23.42 5.53
CA SER A 274 19.23 22.66 6.54
C SER A 274 19.51 23.10 7.98
N ILE A 275 18.67 22.57 8.89
CA ILE A 275 18.83 22.68 10.34
C ILE A 275 20.16 22.07 10.80
N THR A 276 20.58 20.96 10.19
CA THR A 276 21.80 20.26 10.58
C THR A 276 23.02 21.12 10.27
N ASP A 277 23.07 21.70 9.07
CA ASP A 277 24.19 22.56 8.64
C ASP A 277 24.29 23.82 9.50
N THR A 278 23.13 24.36 9.91
CA THR A 278 23.06 25.49 10.84
C THR A 278 23.67 25.09 12.19
N ILE A 279 23.31 23.93 12.74
CA ILE A 279 23.82 23.45 14.03
C ILE A 279 25.33 23.18 13.97
N GLU A 280 25.82 22.55 12.91
CA GLU A 280 27.25 22.28 12.73
C GLU A 280 28.09 23.55 12.65
N TYR A 281 27.59 24.57 11.95
CA TYR A 281 28.25 25.88 11.89
C TYR A 281 28.32 26.56 13.26
N PHE A 282 27.25 26.55 14.04
CA PHE A 282 27.27 27.15 15.38
C PHE A 282 28.14 26.34 16.36
N ASN A 283 28.19 25.01 16.22
CA ASN A 283 29.11 24.18 16.98
C ASN A 283 30.58 24.49 16.67
N SER A 284 30.93 24.78 15.41
CA SER A 284 32.31 25.17 15.04
C SER A 284 32.70 26.55 15.59
N LEU A 285 31.72 27.44 15.79
CA LEU A 285 31.88 28.71 16.53
C LEU A 285 31.86 28.55 18.06
N ASN A 286 31.85 27.31 18.55
CA ASN A 286 31.75 26.98 19.99
C ASN A 286 30.45 27.51 20.66
N ILE A 287 29.41 27.75 19.87
CA ILE A 287 28.09 28.15 20.31
C ILE A 287 27.19 26.92 20.37
N LYS A 288 26.85 26.47 21.57
CA LYS A 288 25.93 25.34 21.76
C LYS A 288 24.54 25.69 21.22
N LEU A 289 24.16 25.10 20.09
CA LEU A 289 22.86 25.26 19.46
C LEU A 289 22.30 23.87 19.15
N ASP A 290 21.30 23.43 19.91
CA ASP A 290 20.64 22.15 19.64
C ASP A 290 19.38 22.36 18.78
N ARG A 291 18.89 21.25 18.21
CA ARG A 291 17.72 21.25 17.32
C ARG A 291 16.49 21.83 17.99
N LYS A 292 16.30 21.60 19.29
CA LYS A 292 15.13 22.04 20.05
C LYS A 292 15.16 23.54 20.29
N ALA A 293 16.33 24.08 20.65
CA ALA A 293 16.58 25.50 20.80
C ALA A 293 16.40 26.23 19.47
N LEU A 294 16.98 25.72 18.37
CA LEU A 294 16.83 26.33 17.06
C LEU A 294 15.36 26.42 16.62
N TYR A 295 14.57 25.35 16.80
CA TYR A 295 13.12 25.40 16.53
C TYR A 295 12.37 26.41 17.40
N LEU A 296 12.76 26.53 18.67
CA LEU A 296 12.16 27.50 19.59
C LEU A 296 12.41 28.93 19.11
N HIS A 297 13.65 29.24 18.71
CA HIS A 297 14.04 30.56 18.23
C HIS A 297 13.44 30.90 16.86
N LEU A 298 13.34 29.92 15.95
CA LEU A 298 12.62 30.06 14.67
C LEU A 298 11.13 30.36 14.86
N LYS A 299 10.49 29.81 15.90
CA LYS A 299 9.07 30.04 16.19
C LYS A 299 8.82 31.33 16.98
N ALA A 300 9.71 31.68 17.90
CA ALA A 300 9.57 32.83 18.78
C ALA A 300 10.10 34.14 18.17
N GLY A 301 10.92 34.06 17.10
CA GLY A 301 11.54 35.23 16.45
C GLY A 301 12.54 35.98 17.34
N LYS A 302 12.98 35.36 18.45
CA LYS A 302 13.90 35.98 19.42
C LYS A 302 15.35 35.72 19.03
N LYS A 303 16.21 36.73 19.23
CA LYS A 303 17.65 36.59 19.06
C LYS A 303 18.21 35.54 20.04
N TYR A 304 19.18 34.76 19.58
CA TYR A 304 19.97 33.84 20.39
C TYR A 304 21.45 34.21 20.21
N LYS A 305 22.08 34.68 21.29
CA LYS A 305 23.49 35.14 21.31
C LYS A 305 23.82 36.03 20.10
N ASP A 306 22.98 37.05 19.90
CA ASP A 306 23.10 38.07 18.85
C ASP A 306 22.73 37.64 17.42
N TYR A 307 22.34 36.38 17.21
CA TYR A 307 21.85 35.87 15.92
C TYR A 307 20.32 35.72 15.92
N SER A 308 19.70 36.01 14.78
CA SER A 308 18.28 35.78 14.51
C SER A 308 18.11 34.74 13.41
N PHE A 309 17.07 33.92 13.54
CA PHE A 309 16.81 32.77 12.67
C PHE A 309 15.44 32.94 12.03
N ALA A 310 15.37 32.80 10.71
CA ALA A 310 14.12 32.80 9.97
C ALA A 310 14.11 31.66 8.93
N TYR A 311 12.93 31.08 8.70
CA TYR A 311 12.72 30.26 7.51
C TYR A 311 12.68 31.17 6.29
N LYS A 312 13.35 30.74 5.23
CA LYS A 312 13.17 31.30 3.89
C LYS A 312 12.08 30.51 3.14
#